data_AF-A0A7Y5JSM4-F1
#
_entry.id   AF-A0A7Y5JSM4-F1
#
_cell.length_a   1.000
_cell.length_b   1.000
_cell.length_c   1.000
_cell.angle_alpha   90.00
_cell.angle_beta   90.00
_cell.angle_gamma   90.00
#
_symmetry.space_group_name_H-M   'P 1'
#
loop_
_entity.id
_entity.type
_entity.pdbx_description
1 polymer ?
#
loop_
_entity_poly.entity_id
_entity_poly.type
_entity_poly.pdbx_seq_one_letter_code
_entity_poly.pdbx_strand_id
1 'polypeptide(L)'
;MLGTGIRASLEDAAPADPSGVPWATLTINVIGSLLLGLLLETLARTGADAGRRRAARLTLGTGVLGGFTTYSTFAVETVQRLGHGAAVVGVAYAVGSIVLGAAAAAAGIAGGRRIGRRAGPEPRP
;
A
#
# COMPACT_ATOMS: atom_id res chain seq x y z
N MET A 1 7.42 5.35 12.67
CA MET A 1 6.32 5.57 13.64
C MET A 1 5.09 6.22 13.01
N LEU A 2 5.22 7.28 12.19
CA LEU A 2 4.06 7.96 11.59
C LEU A 2 3.06 7.02 10.88
N GLY A 3 3.50 6.22 9.90
CA GLY A 3 2.61 5.31 9.17
C GLY A 3 1.92 4.30 10.08
N THR A 4 2.67 3.74 11.02
CA THR A 4 2.16 2.80 12.03
C THR A 4 1.11 3.44 12.94
N GLY A 5 1.33 4.69 13.36
CA GLY A 5 0.37 5.44 14.18
C GLY A 5 -0.93 5.71 13.43
N ILE A 6 -0.85 6.12 12.15
CA ILE A 6 -2.03 6.32 11.30
C ILE A 6 -2.80 5.01 11.12
N ARG A 7 -2.08 3.92 10.83
CA ARG A 7 -2.70 2.59 10.70
C ARG A 7 -3.42 2.20 11.98
N ALA A 8 -2.75 2.29 13.13
CA ALA A 8 -3.34 1.94 14.43
C ALA A 8 -4.62 2.75 14.70
N SER A 9 -4.59 4.07 14.46
CA SER A 9 -5.80 4.90 14.66
C SER A 9 -6.95 4.54 13.72
N LEU A 10 -6.67 4.10 12.49
CA LEU A 10 -7.70 3.67 11.54
C LEU A 10 -8.26 2.30 11.88
N GLU A 11 -7.43 1.38 12.35
CA GLU A 11 -7.84 0.05 12.82
C GLU A 11 -8.71 0.16 14.08
N ASP A 12 -8.34 1.04 15.03
CA ASP A 12 -9.12 1.31 16.25
C ASP A 12 -10.47 2.00 15.97
N ALA A 13 -10.52 2.87 14.97
CA ALA A 13 -11.75 3.57 14.59
C ALA A 13 -12.75 2.68 13.84
N ALA A 14 -12.29 1.56 13.26
CA ALA A 14 -13.10 0.65 12.47
C ALA A 14 -12.81 -0.82 12.84
N PRO A 15 -13.14 -1.23 14.08
CA PRO A 15 -12.90 -2.59 14.53
C PRO A 15 -13.68 -3.59 13.69
N ALA A 16 -13.01 -4.68 13.29
CA ALA A 16 -13.61 -5.70 12.44
C ALA A 16 -14.40 -6.72 13.26
N ASP A 17 -15.56 -7.12 12.75
CA ASP A 17 -16.27 -8.31 13.24
C ASP A 17 -15.38 -9.55 13.00
N PRO A 18 -15.19 -10.44 14.00
CA PRO A 18 -14.42 -11.67 13.86
C PRO A 18 -14.86 -12.57 12.68
N SER A 19 -16.13 -12.50 12.29
CA SER A 19 -16.73 -13.26 11.20
C SER A 19 -16.83 -12.47 9.89
N GLY A 20 -16.67 -11.14 9.92
CA GLY A 20 -16.80 -10.24 8.78
C GLY A 20 -15.47 -9.86 8.13
N VAL A 21 -15.50 -9.16 6.99
CA VAL A 21 -14.28 -8.70 6.30
C VAL A 21 -13.61 -7.56 7.10
N PRO A 22 -12.29 -7.61 7.36
CA PRO A 22 -11.57 -6.53 8.03
C PRO A 22 -11.26 -5.41 7.02
N TRP A 23 -12.26 -4.55 6.83
CA TRP A 23 -12.22 -3.46 5.86
C TRP A 23 -11.12 -2.43 6.12
N ALA A 24 -10.77 -2.19 7.40
CA ALA A 24 -9.69 -1.27 7.76
C ALA A 24 -8.35 -1.73 7.17
N THR A 25 -7.91 -2.94 7.52
CA THR A 25 -6.64 -3.52 7.03
C THR A 25 -6.64 -3.70 5.51
N LEU A 26 -7.75 -4.13 4.90
CA LEU A 26 -7.89 -4.20 3.44
C LEU A 26 -7.62 -2.84 2.79
N THR A 27 -8.33 -1.80 3.24
CA THR A 27 -8.26 -0.46 2.65
C THR A 27 -6.88 0.17 2.85
N ILE A 28 -6.28 -0.01 4.02
CA ILE A 28 -4.93 0.45 4.34
C ILE A 28 -3.90 -0.19 3.40
N ASN A 29 -3.96 -1.51 3.21
CA ASN A 29 -3.04 -2.20 2.31
C ASN A 29 -3.25 -1.82 0.85
N VAL A 30 -4.49 -1.64 0.40
CA VAL A 30 -4.81 -1.23 -0.98
C VAL A 30 -4.33 0.20 -1.26
N ILE A 31 -4.65 1.17 -0.39
CA ILE A 31 -4.20 2.55 -0.52
C ILE A 31 -2.68 2.64 -0.42
N GLY A 32 -2.07 1.93 0.53
CA GLY A 32 -0.62 1.90 0.68
C GLY A 32 0.08 1.32 -0.57
N SER A 33 -0.47 0.26 -1.16
CA SER A 33 0.04 -0.32 -2.41
C SER A 33 -0.05 0.66 -3.58
N LEU A 34 -1.17 1.38 -3.72
CA LEU A 34 -1.35 2.43 -4.73
C LEU A 34 -0.29 3.53 -4.59
N LEU A 35 -0.16 4.07 -3.38
CA LEU A 35 0.77 5.17 -3.09
C LEU A 35 2.23 4.75 -3.26
N LEU A 36 2.57 3.52 -2.87
CA LEU A 36 3.92 3.00 -3.02
C LEU A 36 4.28 2.79 -4.49
N GLY A 37 3.37 2.21 -5.28
CA GLY A 37 3.56 2.08 -6.73
C GLY A 37 3.74 3.43 -7.42
N LEU A 38 2.93 4.43 -7.06
CA LEU A 38 3.04 5.79 -7.56
C LEU A 38 4.37 6.44 -7.20
N LEU A 39 4.79 6.34 -5.93
CA LEU A 39 6.03 6.91 -5.42
C LEU A 39 7.24 6.32 -6.14
N LEU A 40 7.34 4.98 -6.17
CA LEU A 40 8.51 4.29 -6.73
C LEU A 40 8.66 4.58 -8.23
N GLU A 41 7.57 4.52 -9.00
CA GLU A 41 7.63 4.82 -10.44
C GLU A 41 8.00 6.30 -10.68
N THR A 42 7.45 7.22 -9.89
CA THR A 42 7.74 8.65 -10.04
C THR A 42 9.22 8.94 -9.76
N LEU A 43 9.77 8.36 -8.70
CA LEU A 43 11.19 8.51 -8.35
C LEU A 43 12.11 7.91 -9.42
N ALA A 44 11.78 6.71 -9.91
CA ALA A 44 12.55 6.02 -10.95
C ALA A 44 12.60 6.82 -12.26
N ARG A 45 11.51 7.49 -12.63
CA ARG A 45 11.45 8.27 -13.88
C ARG A 45 12.15 9.61 -13.82
N THR A 46 12.32 10.16 -12.62
CA THR A 46 12.85 11.52 -12.49
C THR A 46 14.39 11.54 -12.36
N GLY A 47 15.06 10.39 -12.19
CA GLY A 47 16.53 10.28 -12.20
C GLY A 47 17.08 9.12 -11.37
N ALA A 48 18.41 9.00 -11.30
CA ALA A 48 19.09 7.93 -10.56
C ALA A 48 18.74 7.92 -9.06
N ASP A 49 18.78 6.73 -8.44
CA ASP A 49 18.49 6.51 -7.02
C ASP A 49 19.63 7.02 -6.11
N ALA A 50 19.81 8.33 -6.07
CA ALA A 50 20.86 9.00 -5.31
C ALA A 50 20.35 10.27 -4.61
N GLY A 51 21.09 10.72 -3.59
CA GLY A 51 20.81 11.94 -2.84
C GLY A 51 19.38 12.01 -2.30
N ARG A 52 18.67 13.12 -2.61
CA ARG A 52 17.28 13.35 -2.19
C ARG A 52 16.30 12.26 -2.62
N ARG A 53 16.54 11.58 -3.75
CA ARG A 53 15.63 10.55 -4.28
C ARG A 53 15.69 9.27 -3.47
N ARG A 54 16.91 8.81 -3.19
CA ARG A 54 17.14 7.67 -2.30
C ARG A 54 16.59 7.95 -0.91
N ALA A 55 16.81 9.16 -0.39
CA ALA A 55 16.24 9.58 0.88
C ALA A 55 14.71 9.48 0.86
N ALA A 56 14.04 10.05 -0.16
CA ALA A 56 12.58 9.98 -0.30
C ALA A 56 12.06 8.53 -0.42
N ARG A 57 12.76 7.66 -1.18
CA ARG A 57 12.40 6.24 -1.31
C ARG A 57 12.44 5.52 0.03
N LEU A 58 13.49 5.75 0.82
CA LEU A 58 13.66 5.09 2.12
C LEU A 58 12.71 5.69 3.17
N THR A 59 12.57 7.01 3.25
CA THR A 59 11.73 7.64 4.27
C THR A 59 10.25 7.47 3.99
N LEU A 60 9.79 7.73 2.76
CA LEU A 60 8.38 7.66 2.41
C LEU A 60 7.96 6.24 2.03
N GLY A 61 8.77 5.53 1.23
CA GLY A 61 8.47 4.17 0.79
C GLY A 61 8.63 3.17 1.93
N THR A 62 9.86 2.96 2.39
CA THR A 62 10.14 1.97 3.44
C THR A 62 9.64 2.42 4.82
N GLY A 63 9.82 3.69 5.17
CA GLY A 63 9.47 4.22 6.49
C GLY A 63 7.97 4.44 6.68
N VAL A 64 7.39 5.40 5.96
CA VAL A 64 5.99 5.81 6.15
C VAL A 64 5.02 4.79 5.56
N LEU A 65 5.12 4.50 4.26
CA LEU A 65 4.20 3.58 3.58
C LEU A 65 4.39 2.15 4.08
N GLY A 66 5.64 1.70 4.28
CA GLY A 66 5.93 0.41 4.89
C GLY A 66 5.37 0.26 6.30
N GLY A 67 5.41 1.32 7.12
CA GLY A 67 4.79 1.32 8.44
C GLY A 67 3.26 1.45 8.43
N PHE A 68 2.69 2.06 7.39
CA PHE A 68 1.26 2.21 7.17
C PHE A 68 0.60 0.90 6.73
N THR A 69 1.22 0.14 5.83
CA THR A 69 0.73 -1.19 5.42
C THR A 69 1.09 -2.27 6.42
N THR A 70 0.37 -3.41 6.41
CA THR A 70 0.65 -4.54 7.31
C THR A 70 0.31 -5.89 6.67
N TYR A 71 1.32 -6.75 6.53
CA TYR A 71 1.11 -8.15 6.13
C TYR A 71 0.78 -9.04 7.32
N SER A 72 1.37 -8.77 8.50
CA SER A 72 1.16 -9.59 9.69
C SER A 72 -0.29 -9.54 10.18
N THR A 73 -0.91 -8.36 10.18
CA THR A 73 -2.33 -8.22 10.56
C THR A 73 -3.22 -9.00 9.57
N PHE A 74 -3.01 -8.78 8.27
CA PHE A 74 -3.70 -9.50 7.20
C PHE A 74 -3.62 -11.03 7.36
N ALA A 75 -2.43 -11.57 7.64
CA ALA A 75 -2.23 -13.01 7.79
C ALA A 75 -2.96 -13.57 9.01
N VAL A 76 -2.86 -12.90 10.16
CA VAL A 76 -3.55 -13.31 11.40
C VAL A 76 -5.07 -13.26 11.21
N GLU A 77 -5.59 -12.18 10.64
CA GLU A 77 -7.01 -12.00 10.36
C GLU A 77 -7.57 -13.07 9.42
N THR A 78 -6.78 -13.46 8.41
CA THR A 78 -7.12 -14.54 7.49
C THR A 78 -7.23 -15.86 8.23
N VAL A 79 -6.19 -16.23 9.00
CA VAL A 79 -6.17 -17.50 9.74
C VAL A 79 -7.29 -17.57 10.77
N GLN A 80 -7.56 -16.48 11.48
CA GLN A 80 -8.69 -16.41 12.40
C GLN A 80 -10.00 -16.72 11.68
N ARG A 81 -10.29 -16.08 10.55
CA ARG A 81 -11.54 -16.32 9.80
C ARG A 81 -11.65 -17.73 9.25
N LEU A 82 -10.54 -18.33 8.83
CA LEU A 82 -10.49 -19.73 8.42
C LEU A 82 -10.82 -20.69 9.58
N GLY A 83 -10.40 -20.37 10.81
CA GLY A 83 -10.63 -21.18 11.99
C GLY A 83 -12.01 -21.00 12.67
N HIS A 84 -12.65 -19.84 12.53
CA HIS A 84 -13.88 -19.49 13.28
C HIS A 84 -15.19 -19.76 12.50
N GLY A 85 -15.20 -20.72 11.57
CA GLY A 85 -16.40 -21.07 10.80
C GLY A 85 -16.74 -20.09 9.65
N ALA A 86 -15.92 -19.07 9.42
CA ALA A 86 -16.08 -18.08 8.35
C ALA A 86 -15.08 -18.30 7.19
N ALA A 87 -14.84 -19.56 6.82
CA ALA A 87 -13.77 -19.92 5.88
C ALA A 87 -13.92 -19.26 4.50
N VAL A 88 -15.16 -19.14 4.00
CA VAL A 88 -15.43 -18.44 2.72
C VAL A 88 -14.98 -16.97 2.80
N VAL A 89 -15.28 -16.28 3.90
CA VAL A 89 -14.85 -14.89 4.13
C VAL A 89 -13.33 -14.82 4.24
N GLY A 90 -12.70 -15.75 4.96
CA GLY A 90 -11.24 -15.84 5.09
C GLY A 90 -10.53 -16.00 3.73
N VAL A 91 -10.99 -16.92 2.88
CA VAL A 91 -10.44 -17.13 1.53
C VAL A 91 -10.69 -15.90 0.64
N ALA A 92 -11.91 -15.36 0.65
CA ALA A 92 -12.25 -14.18 -0.14
C ALA A 92 -11.41 -12.96 0.26
N TYR A 93 -11.20 -12.76 1.56
CA TYR A 93 -10.33 -11.70 2.09
C TYR A 93 -8.86 -11.91 1.68
N ALA A 94 -8.36 -13.14 1.77
CA ALA A 94 -6.99 -13.49 1.38
C ALA A 94 -6.70 -13.17 -0.09
N VAL A 95 -7.53 -13.75 -0.98
CA VAL A 95 -7.39 -13.58 -2.43
C VAL A 95 -7.70 -12.14 -2.83
N GLY A 96 -8.77 -11.57 -2.29
CA GLY A 96 -9.18 -10.19 -2.56
C GLY A 96 -8.11 -9.18 -2.19
N SER A 97 -7.46 -9.32 -1.03
CA SER A 97 -6.39 -8.42 -0.60
C SER A 97 -5.19 -8.46 -1.55
N ILE A 98 -4.79 -9.65 -2.00
CA ILE A 98 -3.66 -9.81 -2.93
C ILE A 98 -4.01 -9.20 -4.30
N VAL A 99 -5.17 -9.54 -4.84
CA VAL A 99 -5.61 -9.07 -6.16
C VAL A 99 -5.79 -7.55 -6.17
N LEU A 100 -6.52 -7.00 -5.19
CA LEU A 100 -6.76 -5.56 -5.08
C LEU A 100 -5.46 -4.81 -4.78
N GLY A 101 -4.59 -5.33 -3.92
CA GLY A 101 -3.29 -4.74 -3.64
C GLY A 101 -2.40 -4.68 -4.89
N ALA A 102 -2.32 -5.77 -5.65
CA ALA A 102 -1.56 -5.83 -6.90
C ALA A 102 -2.13 -4.89 -7.96
N ALA A 103 -3.46 -4.87 -8.13
CA ALA A 103 -4.14 -3.96 -9.06
C ALA A 103 -3.91 -2.49 -8.67
N ALA A 104 -3.97 -2.16 -7.38
CA ALA A 104 -3.69 -0.83 -6.85
C ALA A 104 -2.24 -0.42 -7.10
N ALA A 105 -1.26 -1.29 -6.84
CA ALA A 105 0.13 -1.03 -7.15
C ALA A 105 0.34 -0.77 -8.66
N ALA A 106 -0.26 -1.59 -9.52
CA ALA A 106 -0.21 -1.42 -10.97
C ALA A 106 -0.83 -0.07 -11.41
N ALA A 107 -1.96 0.31 -10.82
CA ALA A 107 -2.59 1.62 -11.06
C ALA A 107 -1.68 2.78 -10.59
N GLY A 108 -1.02 2.63 -9.45
CA GLY A 108 -0.07 3.61 -8.92
C GLY A 108 1.11 3.81 -9.87
N ILE A 109 1.71 2.70 -10.33
CA ILE A 109 2.77 2.71 -11.34
C ILE A 109 2.26 3.40 -12.62
N ALA A 110 1.09 3.03 -13.13
CA ALA A 110 0.51 3.67 -14.30
C ALA A 110 0.30 5.20 -14.12
N GLY A 111 -0.06 5.63 -12.91
CA GLY A 111 -0.14 7.04 -12.53
C GLY A 111 1.24 7.73 -12.57
N GLY A 112 2.26 7.12 -11.98
CA GLY A 112 3.64 7.65 -11.97
C GLY A 112 4.22 7.81 -13.37
N ARG A 113 3.87 6.90 -14.29
CA ARG A 113 4.22 7.01 -15.72
C ARG A 113 3.70 8.28 -16.38
N ARG A 114 2.48 8.71 -16.01
CA ARG A 114 1.85 9.91 -16.58
C ARG A 114 2.49 11.19 -16.06
N ILE A 115 2.91 11.19 -14.79
CA ILE A 115 3.59 12.35 -14.18
C ILE A 115 4.96 12.58 -14.83
N GLY A 116 5.75 11.52 -15.03
CA GLY A 116 7.08 11.64 -15.63
C GLY A 116 7.08 12.14 -17.08
N ARG A 117 6.01 11.90 -17.85
CA ARG A 117 5.89 12.39 -19.25
C ARG A 117 5.65 13.90 -19.34
N ARG A 118 5.17 14.54 -18.28
CA ARG A 118 4.91 15.99 -18.25
C ARG A 118 6.15 16.82 -17.93
N ALA A 119 7.18 16.22 -17.33
CA ALA A 119 8.46 16.86 -17.03
C ALA A 119 9.48 16.70 -18.19
N GLY A 120 9.02 16.90 -19.43
CA GLY A 120 9.89 16.88 -20.62
C GLY A 120 10.92 18.01 -20.60
N PRO A 121 12.08 17.84 -21.25
CA PRO A 121 13.27 18.66 -21.04
C PRO A 121 13.07 20.12 -21.44
N GLU A 122 13.57 21.03 -20.61
CA GLU A 122 13.75 22.45 -20.93
C GLU A 122 14.61 22.57 -22.22
N PRO A 123 14.23 23.43 -23.19
CA PRO A 123 15.08 23.71 -24.34
C PRO A 123 16.39 24.33 -23.85
N ARG A 124 17.52 23.67 -24.11
CA ARG A 124 18.85 24.28 -23.89
C ARG A 124 19.12 25.29 -25.02
N PRO A 125 19.42 26.56 -24.72
CA PRO A 125 20.01 27.49 -25.69
C PRO A 125 21.44 27.10 -26.03
#